data_AF-A0A7X8QD13-F1
#
_entry.id   AF-A0A7X8QD13-F1
#
_cell.length_a   1.000
_cell.length_b   1.000
_cell.length_c   1.000
_cell.angle_alpha   90.00
_cell.angle_beta   90.00
_cell.angle_gamma   90.00
#
_symmetry.space_group_name_H-M   'P 1'
#
loop_
_entity.id
_entity.type
_entity.pdbx_description
1 polymer ?
#
loop_
_entity_poly.entity_id
_entity_poly.type
_entity_poly.pdbx_seq_one_letter_code
_entity_poly.pdbx_strand_id
1 'polypeptide(L)'
;MNIASKCFPRRASFLPLFMLMLCFASPLYAGPVFDPGDVYGPRIEKLCMVIITNSDSQVLAAEKGELDIVSDITRPSDIDRLSRHPGLSMSLARGSHAFFLLLNNKSRPWNDPEVRHAAAEAIDRNNMVRTIYSGYCEPINGWLPPVSPWSMPESTRNIFDRASAKKRLSDRGYKWSLAGELIYPDGTAVGKMKLLSPLARVAPTTAELAEQIADSLRSVGFPVDVEPMDFSAMISKLDRKEYSLGVIAWSMGRNPDSLYSFYHSSMDIPGGYNMTSASDPALDKALLGLRYAKDRHEAEEFSARSQKLLSELMPSIPIYSRFSVSAVSKKWKNIFSNEKMTADNIWTLLMAEPADGKMRPLNMLLPEEPRNLNPFVASSAYSWQVLGLIYEGLIGTDPFTLDDMPSLAASWSVDTAGKVGNENTRLLFRLKNDLKWNDGTPITAADVKATFDFIRKNRIPRFFDSVKNIRSVNVTGSHELEVEMEGTSYWYLDNVGGLPCMPAKVLHAVKDWQNWNPLDPEEKSGPYGLIGSGPFMFDEYRPGEYIMMKRNGHYRMLEKKSVKTQ
;
A
#
# COMPACT_ATOMS: atom_id res chain seq x y z
N MET A 1 -32.24 -62.65 37.29
CA MET A 1 -31.80 -62.17 38.61
C MET A 1 -30.44 -61.51 38.44
N ASN A 2 -30.30 -60.26 38.89
CA ASN A 2 -29.10 -59.40 38.99
C ASN A 2 -28.36 -59.05 37.68
N ILE A 3 -28.49 -57.84 37.10
CA ILE A 3 -28.21 -56.44 37.53
C ILE A 3 -26.77 -55.98 37.16
N ALA A 4 -26.74 -54.84 36.45
CA ALA A 4 -25.67 -53.84 36.30
C ALA A 4 -24.50 -54.13 35.33
N SER A 5 -23.99 -53.19 34.53
CA SER A 5 -24.38 -51.80 34.24
C SER A 5 -23.41 -51.20 33.19
N LYS A 6 -23.87 -50.09 32.59
CA LYS A 6 -23.12 -48.92 32.04
C LYS A 6 -22.90 -48.81 30.52
N CYS A 7 -23.53 -47.72 30.04
CA CYS A 7 -23.47 -47.05 28.76
C CYS A 7 -22.06 -46.64 28.30
N PHE A 8 -21.86 -46.63 26.98
CA PHE A 8 -20.97 -45.73 26.25
C PHE A 8 -21.79 -45.03 25.14
N PRO A 9 -21.65 -43.71 24.92
CA PRO A 9 -22.45 -42.98 23.94
C PRO A 9 -21.84 -43.01 22.53
N ARG A 10 -22.75 -42.78 21.58
CA ARG A 10 -22.57 -42.76 20.12
C ARG A 10 -21.43 -41.84 19.66
N ARG A 11 -20.61 -42.36 18.74
CA ARG A 11 -19.70 -41.58 17.88
C ARG A 11 -20.52 -40.61 17.03
N ALA A 12 -20.32 -39.31 17.23
CA ALA A 12 -20.70 -38.29 16.26
C ALA A 12 -19.59 -38.19 15.22
N SER A 13 -19.89 -38.60 13.99
CA SER A 13 -19.01 -38.47 12.84
C SER A 13 -18.86 -37.00 12.48
N PHE A 14 -17.66 -36.44 12.67
CA PHE A 14 -17.27 -35.15 12.09
C PHE A 14 -17.13 -35.31 10.58
N LEU A 15 -18.02 -34.67 9.81
CA LEU A 15 -17.83 -34.45 8.37
C LEU A 15 -16.67 -33.46 8.18
N PRO A 16 -15.69 -33.73 7.31
CA PRO A 16 -14.65 -32.75 7.00
C PRO A 16 -15.23 -31.66 6.10
N LEU A 17 -15.01 -30.41 6.50
CA LEU A 17 -15.33 -29.21 5.74
C LEU A 17 -14.62 -29.28 4.37
N PHE A 18 -15.39 -29.18 3.29
CA PHE A 18 -14.89 -29.25 1.92
C PHE A 18 -13.82 -28.17 1.70
N MET A 19 -12.63 -28.62 1.35
CA MET A 19 -11.51 -27.84 0.86
C MET A 19 -11.98 -27.09 -0.41
N LEU A 20 -12.10 -25.77 -0.37
CA LEU A 20 -12.15 -24.97 -1.58
C LEU A 20 -10.73 -25.01 -2.18
N MET A 21 -10.42 -26.05 -2.97
CA MET A 21 -9.34 -25.94 -3.94
C MET A 21 -9.75 -24.83 -4.90
N LEU A 22 -9.15 -23.65 -4.76
CA LEU A 22 -9.08 -22.65 -5.80
C LEU A 22 -8.20 -23.20 -6.93
N CYS A 23 -8.75 -24.15 -7.69
CA CYS A 23 -8.26 -24.40 -9.04
C CYS A 23 -8.58 -23.15 -9.84
N PHE A 24 -7.59 -22.29 -10.05
CA PHE A 24 -7.59 -21.31 -11.14
C PHE A 24 -7.50 -22.07 -12.47
N ALA A 25 -8.54 -22.81 -12.82
CA ALA A 25 -8.84 -23.09 -14.21
C ALA A 25 -9.51 -21.83 -14.72
N SER A 26 -8.73 -20.91 -15.29
CA SER A 26 -9.26 -19.78 -16.05
C SER A 26 -10.27 -20.35 -17.04
N PRO A 27 -11.58 -20.01 -16.93
CA PRO A 27 -12.43 -20.24 -18.07
C PRO A 27 -11.84 -19.39 -19.20
N LEU A 28 -11.54 -20.02 -20.34
CA LEU A 28 -11.38 -19.34 -21.62
C LEU A 28 -12.73 -18.68 -21.96
N TYR A 29 -13.07 -17.61 -21.23
CA TYR A 29 -14.11 -16.67 -21.56
C TYR A 29 -13.38 -15.42 -22.03
N ALA A 30 -13.17 -15.33 -23.33
CA ALA A 30 -12.78 -14.09 -23.99
C ALA A 30 -13.98 -13.14 -23.96
N GLY A 31 -14.29 -12.61 -22.78
CA GLY A 31 -15.03 -11.35 -22.67
C GLY A 31 -14.18 -10.23 -23.27
N PRO A 32 -14.77 -9.07 -23.62
CA PRO A 32 -13.98 -7.93 -24.05
C PRO A 32 -12.94 -7.61 -22.98
N VAL A 33 -11.67 -7.63 -23.38
CA VAL A 33 -10.55 -7.22 -22.53
C VAL A 33 -10.83 -5.76 -22.13
N PHE A 34 -10.93 -5.48 -20.83
CA PHE A 34 -11.04 -4.11 -20.35
C PHE A 34 -9.79 -3.35 -20.80
N ASP A 35 -9.98 -2.32 -21.62
CA ASP A 35 -8.92 -1.43 -22.06
C ASP A 35 -9.05 -0.10 -21.30
N PRO A 36 -8.10 0.24 -20.39
CA PRO A 36 -8.09 1.50 -19.67
C PRO A 36 -8.19 2.74 -20.59
N GLY A 37 -7.71 2.65 -21.83
CA GLY A 37 -7.76 3.71 -22.83
C GLY A 37 -9.14 3.99 -23.41
N ASP A 38 -10.07 3.04 -23.32
CA ASP A 38 -11.43 3.12 -23.85
C ASP A 38 -12.46 3.60 -22.79
N VAL A 39 -12.01 3.92 -21.58
CA VAL A 39 -12.88 4.39 -20.47
C VAL A 39 -13.06 5.91 -20.52
N TYR A 40 -14.33 6.36 -20.61
CA TYR A 40 -14.71 7.78 -20.68
C TYR A 40 -15.74 8.17 -19.61
N GLY A 41 -15.60 9.40 -19.08
CA GLY A 41 -16.45 9.97 -18.02
C GLY A 41 -16.45 9.19 -16.71
N PRO A 42 -17.11 9.68 -15.65
CA PRO A 42 -17.85 8.79 -14.78
C PRO A 42 -19.30 8.68 -15.22
N ARG A 43 -19.82 7.46 -15.30
CA ARG A 43 -21.25 7.22 -15.50
C ARG A 43 -22.08 7.59 -14.27
N ILE A 44 -21.45 7.51 -13.10
CA ILE A 44 -22.01 7.97 -11.82
C ILE A 44 -22.24 9.48 -11.87
N GLU A 45 -23.46 9.92 -11.60
CA GLU A 45 -23.78 11.36 -11.54
C GLU A 45 -23.44 11.99 -10.19
N LYS A 46 -23.73 11.25 -9.12
CA LYS A 46 -23.43 11.63 -7.73
C LYS A 46 -22.74 10.48 -7.00
N LEU A 47 -21.62 10.79 -6.36
CA LEU A 47 -20.88 9.88 -5.48
C LEU A 47 -21.03 10.41 -4.05
N CYS A 48 -21.67 9.62 -3.19
CA CYS A 48 -21.87 9.93 -1.78
C CYS A 48 -20.82 9.16 -0.96
N MET A 49 -19.84 9.87 -0.42
CA MET A 49 -18.82 9.33 0.47
C MET A 49 -19.37 9.34 1.91
N VAL A 50 -19.98 8.24 2.34
CA VAL A 50 -20.71 8.12 3.61
C VAL A 50 -19.74 7.89 4.77
N ILE A 51 -19.81 8.74 5.78
CA ILE A 51 -18.91 8.70 6.94
C ILE A 51 -19.44 7.71 7.97
N ILE A 52 -18.73 6.58 8.16
CA ILE A 52 -19.06 5.60 9.20
C ILE A 52 -17.77 5.10 9.83
N THR A 53 -17.51 5.47 11.09
CA THR A 53 -16.25 5.17 11.78
C THR A 53 -16.21 3.81 12.45
N ASN A 54 -17.36 3.26 12.84
CA ASN A 54 -17.45 1.97 13.52
C ASN A 54 -17.64 0.82 12.52
N SER A 55 -16.76 -0.18 12.56
CA SER A 55 -16.79 -1.33 11.64
C SER A 55 -18.07 -2.17 11.69
N ASP A 56 -18.69 -2.36 12.86
CA ASP A 56 -19.96 -3.09 12.95
C ASP A 56 -21.09 -2.31 12.25
N SER A 57 -21.11 -0.99 12.41
CA SER A 57 -22.04 -0.11 11.69
C SER A 57 -21.81 -0.13 10.19
N GLN A 58 -20.56 -0.20 9.73
CA GLN A 58 -20.24 -0.32 8.29
C GLN A 58 -20.82 -1.61 7.70
N VAL A 59 -20.64 -2.74 8.37
CA VAL A 59 -21.19 -4.05 7.95
C VAL A 59 -22.71 -4.00 7.92
N LEU A 60 -23.35 -3.46 8.96
CA LEU A 60 -24.81 -3.33 9.02
C LEU A 60 -25.37 -2.41 7.92
N ALA A 61 -24.71 -1.29 7.64
CA ALA A 61 -25.10 -0.37 6.57
C ALA A 61 -25.02 -1.04 5.19
N ALA A 62 -23.99 -1.87 4.96
CA ALA A 62 -23.85 -2.65 3.74
C ALA A 62 -24.98 -3.69 3.56
N GLU A 63 -25.32 -4.43 4.63
CA GLU A 63 -26.42 -5.41 4.60
C GLU A 63 -27.79 -4.75 4.33
N LYS A 64 -28.02 -3.58 4.93
CA LYS A 64 -29.24 -2.78 4.68
C LYS A 64 -29.27 -2.14 3.28
N GLY A 65 -28.15 -2.18 2.56
CA GLY A 65 -27.99 -1.53 1.25
C GLY A 65 -27.91 -0.01 1.32
N GLU A 66 -27.49 0.53 2.47
CA GLU A 66 -27.15 1.94 2.67
C GLU A 66 -25.77 2.27 2.10
N LEU A 67 -24.85 1.28 2.07
CA LEU A 67 -23.58 1.35 1.35
C LEU A 67 -23.62 0.47 0.10
N ASP A 68 -23.10 1.00 -1.00
CA ASP A 68 -22.91 0.28 -2.26
C ASP A 68 -21.49 -0.27 -2.42
N ILE A 69 -20.50 0.42 -1.88
CA ILE A 69 -19.11 -0.03 -1.85
C ILE A 69 -18.58 0.10 -0.43
N VAL A 70 -18.09 -1.02 0.11
CA VAL A 70 -17.41 -1.11 1.40
C VAL A 70 -15.95 -1.48 1.13
N SER A 71 -15.05 -0.61 1.53
CA SER A 71 -13.60 -0.74 1.36
C SER A 71 -12.90 -1.38 2.57
N ASP A 72 -11.72 -1.95 2.36
CA ASP A 72 -10.78 -2.49 3.36
C ASP A 72 -11.44 -3.29 4.51
N ILE A 73 -12.22 -4.31 4.17
CA ILE A 73 -12.84 -5.21 5.16
C ILE A 73 -11.75 -6.13 5.73
N THR A 74 -11.36 -5.90 6.99
CA THR A 74 -10.18 -6.56 7.58
C THR A 74 -10.50 -7.73 8.51
N ARG A 75 -11.73 -7.82 9.07
CA ARG A 75 -12.10 -8.87 10.03
C ARG A 75 -12.61 -10.12 9.30
N PRO A 76 -12.02 -11.31 9.49
CA PRO A 76 -12.48 -12.54 8.83
C PRO A 76 -13.97 -12.85 9.05
N SER A 77 -14.50 -12.56 10.25
CA SER A 77 -15.93 -12.73 10.57
C SER A 77 -16.84 -11.85 9.71
N ASP A 78 -16.41 -10.63 9.40
CA ASP A 78 -17.20 -9.70 8.59
C ASP A 78 -17.16 -10.08 7.12
N ILE A 79 -15.98 -10.50 6.64
CA ILE A 79 -15.81 -11.00 5.27
C ILE A 79 -16.73 -12.21 5.06
N ASP A 80 -16.69 -13.17 5.99
CA ASP A 80 -17.53 -14.37 5.97
C ASP A 80 -19.03 -14.03 6.04
N ARG A 81 -19.42 -13.06 6.89
CA ARG A 81 -20.80 -12.57 6.99
C ARG A 81 -21.28 -11.92 5.69
N LEU A 82 -20.54 -10.95 5.14
CA LEU A 82 -20.91 -10.22 3.93
C LEU A 82 -20.88 -11.11 2.68
N SER A 83 -19.98 -12.10 2.63
CA SER A 83 -19.91 -13.06 1.52
C SER A 83 -21.18 -13.91 1.34
N ARG A 84 -21.94 -14.13 2.42
CA ARG A 84 -23.21 -14.85 2.38
C ARG A 84 -24.40 -13.97 2.05
N HIS A 85 -24.22 -12.64 2.01
CA HIS A 85 -25.32 -11.72 1.75
C HIS A 85 -25.70 -11.77 0.26
N PRO A 86 -26.97 -12.07 -0.08
CA PRO A 86 -27.36 -12.31 -1.48
C PRO A 86 -27.21 -11.07 -2.37
N GLY A 87 -27.31 -9.87 -1.79
CA GLY A 87 -27.20 -8.59 -2.48
C GLY A 87 -25.78 -8.03 -2.66
N LEU A 88 -24.76 -8.71 -2.13
CA LEU A 88 -23.37 -8.25 -2.19
C LEU A 88 -22.50 -9.21 -3.01
N SER A 89 -21.46 -8.66 -3.62
CA SER A 89 -20.38 -9.38 -4.28
C SER A 89 -19.07 -9.00 -3.59
N MET A 90 -18.28 -9.99 -3.21
CA MET A 90 -16.96 -9.76 -2.63
C MET A 90 -15.92 -9.59 -3.74
N SER A 91 -14.96 -8.71 -3.52
CA SER A 91 -13.80 -8.53 -4.40
C SER A 91 -12.54 -8.58 -3.54
N LEU A 92 -11.59 -9.41 -3.96
CA LEU A 92 -10.32 -9.66 -3.28
C LEU A 92 -9.17 -9.34 -4.23
N ALA A 93 -8.15 -8.65 -3.71
CA ALA A 93 -6.90 -8.39 -4.42
C ALA A 93 -5.70 -8.51 -3.47
N ARG A 94 -4.54 -8.85 -4.00
CA ARG A 94 -3.28 -8.79 -3.24
C ARG A 94 -3.04 -7.33 -2.81
N GLY A 95 -2.81 -7.11 -1.52
CA GLY A 95 -2.57 -5.79 -0.97
C GLY A 95 -1.07 -5.47 -0.82
N SER A 96 -0.76 -4.19 -0.63
CA SER A 96 0.62 -3.72 -0.38
C SER A 96 1.00 -3.70 1.09
N HIS A 97 0.22 -4.38 1.95
CA HIS A 97 0.51 -4.49 3.38
C HIS A 97 1.43 -5.69 3.64
N ALA A 98 2.50 -5.52 4.41
CA ALA A 98 3.40 -6.59 4.80
C ALA A 98 3.75 -6.55 6.30
N PHE A 99 3.87 -7.74 6.90
CA PHE A 99 4.22 -7.92 8.31
C PHE A 99 5.60 -8.55 8.45
N PHE A 100 6.41 -8.00 9.35
CA PHE A 100 7.79 -8.39 9.57
C PHE A 100 8.06 -8.66 11.06
N LEU A 101 8.85 -9.70 11.32
CA LEU A 101 9.58 -9.85 12.56
C LEU A 101 10.93 -9.14 12.42
N LEU A 102 11.17 -8.16 13.28
CA LEU A 102 12.42 -7.42 13.39
C LEU A 102 13.37 -8.12 14.37
N LEU A 103 14.64 -8.19 14.00
CA LEU A 103 15.72 -8.66 14.85
C LEU A 103 16.78 -7.56 14.93
N ASN A 104 17.33 -7.32 16.11
CA ASN A 104 18.37 -6.29 16.28
C ASN A 104 19.72 -6.81 15.80
N ASN A 105 20.09 -6.50 14.55
CA ASN A 105 21.29 -7.04 13.89
C ASN A 105 22.62 -6.58 14.50
N LYS A 106 22.61 -5.66 15.47
CA LYS A 106 23.82 -5.24 16.21
C LYS A 106 24.08 -6.11 17.44
N SER A 107 23.10 -6.88 17.90
CA SER A 107 23.15 -7.59 19.18
C SER A 107 23.13 -9.11 18.98
N ARG A 108 23.96 -9.81 19.76
CA ARG A 108 23.97 -11.28 19.81
C ARG A 108 22.61 -11.80 20.31
N PRO A 109 22.02 -12.86 19.73
CA PRO A 109 22.57 -13.73 18.66
C PRO A 109 22.27 -13.23 17.23
N TRP A 110 21.49 -12.15 17.10
CA TRP A 110 20.95 -11.66 15.83
C TRP A 110 21.96 -10.93 14.95
N ASN A 111 23.18 -10.69 15.43
CA ASN A 111 24.27 -10.17 14.59
C ASN A 111 24.83 -11.20 13.61
N ASP A 112 24.45 -12.48 13.72
CA ASP A 112 24.83 -13.55 12.80
C ASP A 112 23.71 -13.85 11.77
N PRO A 113 23.93 -13.64 10.46
CA PRO A 113 22.96 -13.97 9.42
C PRO A 113 22.47 -15.42 9.46
N GLU A 114 23.34 -16.37 9.79
CA GLU A 114 22.99 -17.80 9.82
C GLU A 114 22.01 -18.11 10.96
N VAL A 115 22.12 -17.39 12.08
CA VAL A 115 21.15 -17.49 13.18
C VAL A 115 19.81 -16.89 12.76
N ARG A 116 19.81 -15.78 12.02
CA ARG A 116 18.57 -15.16 11.49
C ARG A 116 17.87 -16.09 10.49
N HIS A 117 18.63 -16.77 9.63
CA HIS A 117 18.11 -17.81 8.74
C HIS A 117 17.49 -18.98 9.51
N ALA A 118 18.15 -19.47 10.57
CA ALA A 118 17.58 -20.54 11.39
C ALA A 118 16.26 -20.11 12.07
N ALA A 119 16.18 -18.85 12.54
CA ALA A 119 14.94 -18.30 13.07
C ALA A 119 13.84 -18.20 11.99
N ALA A 120 14.18 -17.81 10.76
CA ALA A 120 13.25 -17.74 9.64
C ALA A 120 12.71 -19.12 9.23
N GLU A 121 13.59 -20.14 9.20
CA GLU A 121 13.26 -21.54 8.90
C GLU A 121 12.38 -22.19 9.99
N ALA A 122 12.43 -21.69 11.23
CA ALA A 122 11.62 -22.21 12.34
C ALA A 122 10.14 -21.78 12.29
N ILE A 123 9.80 -20.75 11.50
CA ILE A 123 8.48 -20.12 11.48
C ILE A 123 7.61 -20.71 10.35
N ASP A 124 6.55 -21.43 10.72
CA ASP A 124 5.56 -21.97 9.77
C ASP A 124 4.53 -20.92 9.38
N ARG A 125 4.92 -20.05 8.45
CA ARG A 125 4.08 -18.95 7.93
C ARG A 125 2.78 -19.45 7.33
N ASN A 126 2.81 -20.58 6.63
CA ASN A 126 1.64 -21.18 6.00
C ASN A 126 0.60 -21.57 7.05
N ASN A 127 1.05 -22.23 8.13
CA ASN A 127 0.15 -22.59 9.22
C ASN A 127 -0.37 -21.35 9.95
N MET A 128 0.48 -20.39 10.29
CA MET A 128 0.08 -19.14 10.98
C MET A 128 -1.00 -18.39 10.20
N VAL A 129 -0.77 -18.18 8.91
CA VAL A 129 -1.72 -17.50 8.02
C VAL A 129 -3.05 -18.24 7.95
N ARG A 130 -3.02 -19.58 7.86
CA ARG A 130 -4.23 -20.41 7.85
C ARG A 130 -5.01 -20.32 9.16
N THR A 131 -4.34 -20.41 10.30
CA THR A 131 -5.01 -20.47 11.61
C THR A 131 -5.53 -19.12 12.07
N ILE A 132 -4.80 -18.03 11.82
CA ILE A 132 -5.15 -16.69 12.32
C ILE A 132 -6.05 -15.95 11.32
N TYR A 133 -5.71 -16.01 10.02
CA TYR A 133 -6.34 -15.18 9.00
C TYR A 133 -7.29 -15.95 8.08
N SER A 134 -7.50 -17.25 8.30
CA SER A 134 -8.40 -18.08 7.48
C SER A 134 -8.14 -18.00 5.97
N GLY A 135 -6.88 -17.73 5.57
CA GLY A 135 -6.48 -17.57 4.17
C GLY A 135 -6.58 -16.15 3.58
N TYR A 136 -6.97 -15.13 4.35
CA TYR A 136 -6.99 -13.72 3.91
C TYR A 136 -5.63 -13.01 3.96
N CYS A 137 -4.56 -13.79 4.08
CA CYS A 137 -3.18 -13.32 3.93
C CYS A 137 -2.41 -14.30 3.05
N GLU A 138 -1.36 -13.80 2.40
CA GLU A 138 -0.41 -14.58 1.62
C GLU A 138 0.90 -14.67 2.42
N PRO A 139 1.44 -15.87 2.70
CA PRO A 139 2.73 -16.00 3.38
C PRO A 139 3.86 -15.47 2.49
N ILE A 140 4.78 -14.71 3.08
CA ILE A 140 5.89 -14.10 2.34
C ILE A 140 7.24 -14.35 3.02
N ASN A 141 8.28 -14.37 2.19
CA ASN A 141 9.70 -14.49 2.50
C ASN A 141 10.53 -13.43 1.76
N GLY A 142 9.88 -12.55 0.99
CA GLY A 142 10.49 -11.37 0.36
C GLY A 142 10.15 -10.08 1.09
N TRP A 143 10.90 -9.02 0.76
CA TRP A 143 10.79 -7.70 1.37
C TRP A 143 9.86 -6.74 0.64
N LEU A 144 9.29 -7.17 -0.48
CA LEU A 144 8.23 -6.46 -1.19
C LEU A 144 6.96 -7.32 -1.20
N PRO A 145 5.77 -6.71 -1.04
CA PRO A 145 4.51 -7.42 -1.19
C PRO A 145 4.40 -8.10 -2.56
N PRO A 146 3.77 -9.28 -2.68
CA PRO A 146 3.64 -10.00 -3.96
C PRO A 146 2.88 -9.24 -5.05
N VAL A 147 2.09 -8.22 -4.68
CA VAL A 147 1.41 -7.34 -5.65
C VAL A 147 2.38 -6.38 -6.36
N SER A 148 3.52 -6.05 -5.75
CA SER A 148 4.48 -5.11 -6.33
C SER A 148 5.04 -5.66 -7.64
N PRO A 149 5.09 -4.86 -8.72
CA PRO A 149 5.69 -5.30 -9.99
C PRO A 149 7.20 -5.57 -9.88
N TRP A 150 7.83 -5.14 -8.78
CA TRP A 150 9.24 -5.33 -8.48
C TRP A 150 9.51 -6.54 -7.57
N SER A 151 8.47 -7.25 -7.14
CA SER A 151 8.62 -8.40 -6.24
C SER A 151 9.20 -9.61 -6.96
N MET A 152 10.16 -10.28 -6.33
CA MET A 152 10.76 -11.48 -6.88
C MET A 152 9.81 -12.69 -6.77
N PRO A 153 9.76 -13.60 -7.76
CA PRO A 153 8.87 -14.78 -7.72
C PRO A 153 9.09 -15.68 -6.49
N GLU A 154 10.33 -15.81 -6.02
CA GLU A 154 10.69 -16.59 -4.83
C GLU A 154 10.19 -16.00 -3.51
N SER A 155 9.65 -14.77 -3.52
CA SER A 155 9.16 -14.07 -2.33
C SER A 155 8.02 -14.81 -1.60
N THR A 156 7.36 -15.79 -2.23
CA THR A 156 6.28 -16.59 -1.60
C THR A 156 6.69 -18.05 -1.35
N ARG A 157 7.94 -18.42 -1.69
CA ARG A 157 8.43 -19.80 -1.54
C ARG A 157 8.48 -20.19 -0.07
N ASN A 158 7.83 -21.28 0.32
CA ASN A 158 7.91 -21.78 1.70
C ASN A 158 9.34 -22.24 2.05
N ILE A 159 9.90 -21.68 3.12
CA ILE A 159 11.22 -22.02 3.67
C ILE A 159 11.14 -22.72 5.04
N PHE A 160 9.93 -23.00 5.55
CA PHE A 160 9.77 -23.62 6.85
C PHE A 160 10.38 -25.03 6.88
N ASP A 161 11.40 -25.20 7.70
CA ASP A 161 12.05 -26.47 8.00
C ASP A 161 12.74 -26.40 9.37
N ARG A 162 12.03 -26.85 10.40
CA ARG A 162 12.55 -26.87 11.78
C ARG A 162 13.80 -27.75 11.93
N ALA A 163 13.94 -28.81 11.13
CA ALA A 163 15.11 -29.68 11.21
C ALA A 163 16.34 -28.95 10.63
N SER A 164 16.19 -28.29 9.48
CA SER A 164 17.23 -27.44 8.91
C SER A 164 17.61 -26.29 9.83
N ALA A 165 16.64 -25.64 10.49
CA ALA A 165 16.89 -24.60 11.48
C ALA A 165 17.81 -25.08 12.62
N LYS A 166 17.49 -26.25 13.23
CA LYS A 166 18.33 -26.85 14.28
C LYS A 166 19.70 -27.27 13.76
N LYS A 167 19.76 -27.80 12.55
CA LYS A 167 21.03 -28.17 11.91
C LYS A 167 21.92 -26.93 11.71
N ARG A 168 21.37 -25.85 11.17
CA ARG A 168 22.07 -24.59 10.94
C ARG A 168 22.63 -24.01 12.25
N LEU A 169 21.84 -24.02 13.32
CA LEU A 169 22.31 -23.62 14.66
C LEU A 169 23.46 -24.53 15.15
N SER A 170 23.33 -25.85 14.98
CA SER A 170 24.38 -26.81 15.36
C SER A 170 25.68 -26.60 14.56
N ASP A 171 25.59 -26.36 13.25
CA ASP A 171 26.73 -26.10 12.37
C ASP A 171 27.46 -24.80 12.76
N ARG A 172 26.74 -23.83 13.35
CA ARG A 172 27.28 -22.61 13.95
C ARG A 172 27.83 -22.80 15.37
N GLY A 173 27.80 -24.03 15.89
CA GLY A 173 28.35 -24.41 17.19
C GLY A 173 27.42 -24.24 18.38
N TYR A 174 26.14 -23.90 18.15
CA TYR A 174 25.16 -23.84 19.23
C TYR A 174 24.84 -25.24 19.75
N LYS A 175 24.53 -25.31 21.04
CA LYS A 175 24.09 -26.53 21.73
C LYS A 175 22.77 -26.26 22.43
N TRP A 176 22.15 -27.30 22.98
CA TRP A 176 20.94 -27.19 23.78
C TRP A 176 21.23 -27.59 25.22
N SER A 177 20.66 -26.85 26.16
CA SER A 177 20.59 -27.22 27.58
C SER A 177 19.64 -28.40 27.77
N LEU A 178 19.62 -28.98 28.97
CA LEU A 178 18.64 -30.01 29.33
C LEU A 178 17.19 -29.51 29.24
N ALA A 179 16.97 -28.20 29.38
CA ALA A 179 15.67 -27.56 29.21
C ALA A 179 15.31 -27.31 27.73
N GLY A 180 16.20 -27.65 26.79
CA GLY A 180 16.01 -27.40 25.36
C GLY A 180 16.26 -25.94 24.95
N GLU A 181 16.94 -25.14 25.78
CA GLU A 181 17.31 -23.75 25.47
C GLU A 181 18.71 -23.70 24.84
N LEU A 182 18.95 -22.74 23.95
CA LEU A 182 20.22 -22.62 23.26
C LEU A 182 21.35 -22.21 24.22
N ILE A 183 22.51 -22.81 23.98
CA ILE A 183 23.80 -22.48 24.57
C ILE A 183 24.68 -22.02 23.42
N TYR A 184 25.34 -20.89 23.62
CA TYR A 184 26.28 -20.32 22.68
C TYR A 184 27.50 -21.24 22.46
N PRO A 185 28.24 -21.06 21.34
CA PRO A 185 29.47 -21.82 21.09
C PRO A 185 30.55 -21.68 22.18
N ASP A 186 30.54 -20.57 22.92
CA ASP A 186 31.45 -20.32 24.05
C ASP A 186 31.01 -21.01 25.37
N GLY A 187 29.89 -21.73 25.37
CA GLY A 187 29.35 -22.44 26.53
C GLY A 187 28.41 -21.61 27.42
N THR A 188 28.22 -20.32 27.13
CA THR A 188 27.26 -19.47 27.89
C THR A 188 25.83 -19.70 27.43
N ALA A 189 24.87 -19.65 28.35
CA ALA A 189 23.45 -19.77 28.00
C ALA A 189 22.99 -18.55 27.18
N VAL A 190 22.15 -18.79 26.17
CA VAL A 190 21.45 -17.69 25.49
C VAL A 190 20.48 -17.06 26.49
N GLY A 191 20.62 -15.76 26.75
CA GLY A 191 19.77 -15.06 27.70
C GLY A 191 18.32 -14.93 27.21
N LYS A 192 17.37 -14.79 28.15
CA LYS A 192 15.96 -14.55 27.81
C LYS A 192 15.80 -13.29 26.96
N MET A 193 15.04 -13.41 25.89
CA MET A 193 14.76 -12.32 24.95
C MET A 193 13.29 -11.93 25.02
N LYS A 194 13.03 -10.65 24.79
CA LYS A 194 11.67 -10.11 24.71
C LYS A 194 11.31 -9.84 23.25
N LEU A 195 10.15 -10.35 22.84
CA LEU A 195 9.48 -10.04 21.59
C LEU A 195 8.46 -8.94 21.86
N LEU A 196 8.78 -7.71 21.44
CA LEU A 196 7.88 -6.58 21.62
C LEU A 196 6.66 -6.74 20.72
N SER A 197 5.46 -6.62 21.31
CA SER A 197 4.18 -6.73 20.61
C SER A 197 3.23 -5.62 21.09
N PRO A 198 2.34 -5.11 20.22
CA PRO A 198 1.21 -4.30 20.69
C PRO A 198 0.31 -5.11 21.63
N LEU A 199 -0.46 -4.40 22.45
CA LEU A 199 -1.47 -4.98 23.34
C LEU A 199 -2.59 -5.67 22.54
N ALA A 200 -3.00 -6.87 22.98
CA ALA A 200 -4.06 -7.65 22.34
C ALA A 200 -5.40 -6.91 22.23
N ARG A 201 -5.71 -6.00 23.17
CA ARG A 201 -6.93 -5.17 23.11
C ARG A 201 -6.95 -4.16 21.96
N VAL A 202 -5.78 -3.82 21.42
CA VAL A 202 -5.60 -2.89 20.29
C VAL A 202 -5.45 -3.65 18.98
N ALA A 203 -4.62 -4.69 18.99
CA ALA A 203 -4.30 -5.50 17.81
C ALA A 203 -4.30 -7.00 18.17
N PRO A 204 -5.48 -7.65 18.31
CA PRO A 204 -5.59 -9.02 18.80
C PRO A 204 -4.88 -10.03 17.88
N THR A 205 -5.04 -9.89 16.56
CA THR A 205 -4.40 -10.77 15.58
C THR A 205 -2.87 -10.65 15.58
N THR A 206 -2.34 -9.44 15.76
CA THR A 206 -0.89 -9.22 15.89
C THR A 206 -0.34 -9.84 17.17
N ALA A 207 -1.05 -9.71 18.30
CA ALA A 207 -0.62 -10.30 19.56
C ALA A 207 -0.61 -11.83 19.51
N GLU A 208 -1.63 -12.44 18.91
CA GLU A 208 -1.67 -13.90 18.69
C GLU A 208 -0.52 -14.36 17.77
N LEU A 209 -0.26 -13.61 16.70
CA LEU A 209 0.86 -13.91 15.81
C LEU A 209 2.22 -13.81 16.51
N ALA A 210 2.41 -12.82 17.38
CA ALA A 210 3.63 -12.70 18.18
C ALA A 210 3.85 -13.91 19.09
N GLU A 211 2.79 -14.45 19.72
CA GLU A 211 2.88 -15.68 20.52
C GLU A 211 3.26 -16.89 19.66
N GLN A 212 2.65 -17.07 18.49
CA GLN A 212 2.99 -18.18 17.60
C GLN A 212 4.42 -18.07 17.04
N ILE A 213 4.92 -16.86 16.81
CA ILE A 213 6.33 -16.60 16.46
C ILE A 213 7.23 -16.99 17.63
N ALA A 214 6.91 -16.55 18.85
CA ALA A 214 7.69 -16.91 20.04
C ALA A 214 7.73 -18.42 20.27
N ASP A 215 6.61 -19.13 20.10
CA ASP A 215 6.54 -20.60 20.14
C ASP A 215 7.43 -21.26 19.08
N SER A 216 7.41 -20.73 17.86
CA SER A 216 8.25 -21.22 16.77
C SER A 216 9.74 -21.10 17.11
N LEU A 217 10.16 -19.96 17.65
CA LEU A 217 11.53 -19.73 18.08
C LEU A 217 11.93 -20.59 19.30
N ARG A 218 11.04 -20.75 20.28
CA ARG A 218 11.22 -21.66 21.41
C ARG A 218 11.39 -23.12 20.96
N SER A 219 10.70 -23.54 19.90
CA SER A 219 10.79 -24.92 19.37
C SER A 219 12.18 -25.31 18.82
N VAL A 220 13.01 -24.31 18.50
CA VAL A 220 14.42 -24.47 18.11
C VAL A 220 15.40 -24.03 19.21
N GLY A 221 14.88 -23.61 20.37
CA GLY A 221 15.62 -23.37 21.60
C GLY A 221 15.92 -21.92 21.93
N PHE A 222 15.43 -20.94 21.16
CA PHE A 222 15.57 -19.53 21.57
C PHE A 222 14.63 -19.23 22.77
N PRO A 223 15.15 -18.75 23.90
CA PRO A 223 14.33 -18.43 25.08
C PRO A 223 13.63 -17.07 24.90
N VAL A 224 12.53 -17.05 24.15
CA VAL A 224 11.77 -15.85 23.82
C VAL A 224 10.47 -15.80 24.64
N ASP A 225 10.18 -14.66 25.25
CA ASP A 225 8.87 -14.33 25.82
C ASP A 225 8.27 -13.11 25.08
N VAL A 226 6.95 -13.09 24.89
CA VAL A 226 6.27 -11.89 24.37
C VAL A 226 6.16 -10.83 25.46
N GLU A 227 6.39 -9.58 25.08
CA GLU A 227 6.19 -8.41 25.94
C GLU A 227 5.17 -7.46 25.30
N PRO A 228 3.88 -7.57 25.68
CA PRO A 228 2.84 -6.69 25.20
C PRO A 228 2.99 -5.27 25.76
N MET A 229 2.91 -4.25 24.92
CA MET A 229 3.00 -2.85 25.34
C MET A 229 2.23 -1.87 24.43
N ASP A 230 2.14 -0.61 24.87
CA ASP A 230 1.59 0.46 24.04
C ASP A 230 2.41 0.62 22.74
N PHE A 231 1.73 0.88 21.62
CA PHE A 231 2.37 0.97 20.32
C PHE A 231 3.39 2.11 20.25
N SER A 232 3.10 3.27 20.83
CA SER A 232 4.03 4.41 20.82
C SER A 232 5.29 4.12 21.65
N ALA A 233 5.12 3.40 22.76
CA ALA A 233 6.25 2.91 23.57
C ALA A 233 7.08 1.86 22.81
N MET A 234 6.43 0.96 22.07
CA MET A 234 7.10 -0.01 21.21
C MET A 234 7.92 0.68 20.12
N ILE A 235 7.34 1.63 19.37
CA ILE A 235 8.06 2.40 18.36
C ILE A 235 9.26 3.13 18.97
N SER A 236 9.10 3.73 20.16
CA SER A 236 10.21 4.40 20.86
C SER A 236 11.37 3.45 21.20
N LYS A 237 11.07 2.21 21.60
CA LYS A 237 12.10 1.17 21.87
C LYS A 237 12.77 0.68 20.58
N LEU A 238 11.99 0.47 19.52
CA LEU A 238 12.52 0.08 18.20
C LEU A 238 13.44 1.15 17.63
N ASP A 239 13.08 2.41 17.77
CA ASP A 239 13.89 3.56 17.34
C ASP A 239 15.23 3.63 18.07
N ARG A 240 15.20 3.53 19.40
CA ARG A 240 16.39 3.54 20.27
C ARG A 240 17.23 2.26 20.25
N LYS A 241 16.79 1.25 19.49
CA LYS A 241 17.42 -0.09 19.43
C LYS A 241 17.45 -0.82 20.77
N GLU A 242 16.52 -0.47 21.68
CA GLU A 242 16.36 -1.08 23.01
C GLU A 242 15.47 -2.33 22.95
N TYR A 243 15.78 -3.24 22.03
CA TYR A 243 15.00 -4.45 21.79
C TYR A 243 15.88 -5.59 21.28
N SER A 244 15.41 -6.83 21.48
CA SER A 244 15.98 -8.02 20.85
C SER A 244 15.17 -8.41 19.61
N LEU A 245 13.86 -8.55 19.80
CA LEU A 245 12.89 -8.86 18.76
C LEU A 245 11.69 -7.90 18.85
N GLY A 246 11.06 -7.61 17.71
CA GLY A 246 9.82 -6.84 17.67
C GLY A 246 9.00 -7.14 16.44
N VAL A 247 7.69 -6.93 16.48
CA VAL A 247 6.83 -7.06 15.29
C VAL A 247 6.40 -5.71 14.76
N ILE A 248 6.36 -5.57 13.44
CA ILE A 248 5.81 -4.38 12.79
C ILE A 248 5.17 -4.74 11.45
N ALA A 249 4.17 -3.96 11.06
CA ALA A 249 3.56 -4.05 9.74
C ALA A 249 3.54 -2.69 9.06
N TRP A 250 3.60 -2.71 7.73
CA TRP A 250 3.65 -1.51 6.90
C TRP A 250 2.70 -1.64 5.73
N SER A 251 1.97 -0.57 5.42
CA SER A 251 1.42 -0.35 4.09
C SER A 251 2.53 0.23 3.22
N MET A 252 2.94 -0.52 2.21
CA MET A 252 4.07 -0.20 1.35
C MET A 252 3.59 0.40 0.02
N GLY A 253 4.48 1.15 -0.62
CA GLY A 253 4.24 1.67 -1.95
C GLY A 253 4.29 0.59 -3.03
N ARG A 254 3.86 0.96 -4.23
CA ARG A 254 4.01 0.15 -5.45
C ARG A 254 5.49 -0.06 -5.81
N ASN A 255 6.28 1.01 -5.67
CA ASN A 255 7.69 1.07 -5.99
C ASN A 255 8.55 0.44 -4.87
N PRO A 256 9.79 0.03 -5.16
CA PRO A 256 10.65 -0.69 -4.21
C PRO A 256 11.43 0.26 -3.27
N ASP A 257 10.95 1.48 -3.03
CA ASP A 257 11.64 2.51 -2.23
C ASP A 257 11.86 2.09 -0.77
N SER A 258 10.94 1.29 -0.25
CA SER A 258 11.02 0.66 1.07
C SER A 258 12.29 -0.18 1.27
N LEU A 259 12.88 -0.77 0.21
CA LEU A 259 14.13 -1.51 0.32
C LEU A 259 15.26 -0.61 0.82
N TYR A 260 15.35 0.62 0.28
CA TYR A 260 16.33 1.60 0.74
C TYR A 260 15.98 2.08 2.15
N SER A 261 14.73 2.52 2.34
CA SER A 261 14.29 3.15 3.58
C SER A 261 14.49 2.23 4.79
N PHE A 262 14.23 0.93 4.64
CA PHE A 262 14.26 -0.02 5.75
C PHE A 262 15.63 -0.66 5.98
N TYR A 263 16.54 -0.66 5.00
CA TYR A 263 17.76 -1.48 5.09
C TYR A 263 19.07 -0.79 4.71
N HIS A 264 19.05 0.41 4.11
CA HIS A 264 20.29 1.14 3.89
C HIS A 264 20.87 1.65 5.22
N SER A 265 22.19 1.53 5.41
CA SER A 265 22.85 1.88 6.67
C SER A 265 22.69 3.36 7.04
N SER A 266 22.59 4.27 6.06
CA SER A 266 22.34 5.70 6.32
C SER A 266 20.97 5.98 6.96
N MET A 267 20.05 5.02 6.94
CA MET A 267 18.73 5.13 7.55
C MET A 267 18.75 4.65 9.01
N ASP A 268 19.89 4.18 9.53
CA ASP A 268 20.09 3.81 10.94
C ASP A 268 20.48 5.04 11.77
N ILE A 269 19.56 6.00 11.83
CA ILE A 269 19.65 7.25 12.60
C ILE A 269 18.43 7.37 13.51
N PRO A 270 18.45 8.22 14.56
CA PRO A 270 17.25 8.49 15.36
C PRO A 270 16.07 8.95 14.50
N GLY A 271 14.92 8.30 14.64
CA GLY A 271 13.72 8.46 13.81
C GLY A 271 13.79 7.79 12.44
N GLY A 272 14.87 7.08 12.12
CA GLY A 272 15.09 6.44 10.83
C GLY A 272 14.38 5.09 10.68
N TYR A 273 14.04 4.73 9.44
CA TYR A 273 13.27 3.52 9.14
C TYR A 273 14.08 2.22 9.14
N ASN A 274 15.43 2.28 9.21
CA ASN A 274 16.23 1.07 9.39
C ASN A 274 16.17 0.60 10.84
N MET A 275 15.03 -0.02 11.18
CA MET A 275 14.73 -0.45 12.55
C MET A 275 15.64 -1.60 12.98
N THR A 276 16.08 -2.45 12.06
CA THR A 276 16.92 -3.64 12.31
C THR A 276 18.40 -3.33 12.52
N SER A 277 18.83 -2.10 12.22
CA SER A 277 20.25 -1.72 12.12
C SER A 277 21.02 -2.61 11.14
N ALA A 278 20.39 -2.93 9.99
CA ALA A 278 21.05 -3.61 8.90
C ALA A 278 22.18 -2.73 8.36
N SER A 279 23.35 -3.32 8.13
CA SER A 279 24.51 -2.63 7.62
C SER A 279 25.39 -3.63 6.88
N ASP A 280 25.45 -3.49 5.56
CA ASP A 280 26.30 -4.29 4.69
C ASP A 280 26.71 -3.44 3.49
N PRO A 281 28.02 -3.29 3.19
CA PRO A 281 28.48 -2.43 2.10
C PRO A 281 27.99 -2.84 0.71
N ALA A 282 27.76 -4.14 0.46
CA ALA A 282 27.27 -4.60 -0.83
C ALA A 282 25.77 -4.30 -0.98
N LEU A 283 25.00 -4.45 0.10
CA LEU A 283 23.60 -4.06 0.15
C LEU A 283 23.45 -2.54 -0.02
N ASP A 284 24.23 -1.73 0.71
CA ASP A 284 24.19 -0.28 0.62
C ASP A 284 24.47 0.20 -0.81
N LYS A 285 25.51 -0.37 -1.44
CA LYS A 285 25.84 -0.07 -2.84
C LYS A 285 24.70 -0.43 -3.79
N ALA A 286 24.05 -1.58 -3.62
CA ALA A 286 22.93 -1.99 -4.45
C ALA A 286 21.70 -1.08 -4.25
N LEU A 287 21.39 -0.73 -3.01
CA LEU A 287 20.28 0.17 -2.66
C LEU A 287 20.51 1.61 -3.16
N LEU A 288 21.75 2.11 -3.14
CA LEU A 288 22.11 3.38 -3.76
C LEU A 288 21.99 3.32 -5.29
N GLY A 289 22.43 2.21 -5.90
CA GLY A 289 22.23 1.96 -7.33
C GLY A 289 20.75 1.97 -7.71
N LEU A 290 19.89 1.35 -6.90
CA LEU A 290 18.43 1.41 -7.08
C LEU A 290 17.93 2.85 -6.98
N ARG A 291 18.31 3.59 -5.93
CA ARG A 291 17.83 4.95 -5.67
C ARG A 291 18.24 5.95 -6.76
N TYR A 292 19.40 5.76 -7.38
CA TYR A 292 19.99 6.67 -8.37
C TYR A 292 20.12 6.07 -9.77
N ALA A 293 19.36 5.00 -10.05
CA ALA A 293 19.33 4.36 -11.36
C ALA A 293 18.98 5.37 -12.47
N LYS A 294 19.62 5.29 -13.62
CA LYS A 294 19.45 6.23 -14.74
C LYS A 294 18.16 5.99 -15.51
N ASP A 295 17.76 4.73 -15.58
CA ASP A 295 16.58 4.26 -16.30
C ASP A 295 15.93 3.09 -15.56
N ARG A 296 14.80 2.62 -16.11
CA ARG A 296 14.02 1.52 -15.55
C ARG A 296 14.82 0.20 -15.51
N HIS A 297 15.63 -0.07 -16.53
CA HIS A 297 16.37 -1.33 -16.62
C HIS A 297 17.43 -1.40 -15.51
N GLU A 298 18.20 -0.34 -15.31
CA GLU A 298 19.15 -0.25 -14.21
C GLU A 298 18.45 -0.34 -12.84
N ALA A 299 17.27 0.28 -12.70
CA ALA A 299 16.47 0.17 -11.48
C ALA A 299 16.03 -1.29 -11.22
N GLU A 300 15.63 -2.03 -12.25
CA GLU A 300 15.21 -3.44 -12.14
C GLU A 300 16.38 -4.34 -11.72
N GLU A 301 17.55 -4.15 -12.32
CA GLU A 301 18.77 -4.88 -11.96
C GLU A 301 19.18 -4.63 -10.50
N PHE A 302 19.19 -3.37 -10.05
CA PHE A 302 19.54 -3.05 -8.67
C PHE A 302 18.46 -3.49 -7.68
N SER A 303 17.18 -3.43 -8.03
CA SER A 303 16.09 -3.95 -7.19
C SER A 303 16.25 -5.46 -6.96
N ALA A 304 16.47 -6.23 -8.04
CA ALA A 304 16.70 -7.67 -7.96
C ALA A 304 17.95 -8.00 -7.14
N ARG A 305 19.04 -7.26 -7.35
CA ARG A 305 20.28 -7.42 -6.58
C ARG A 305 20.08 -7.13 -5.09
N SER A 306 19.39 -6.06 -4.74
CA SER A 306 19.09 -5.70 -3.36
C SER A 306 18.24 -6.78 -2.69
N GLN A 307 17.19 -7.27 -3.34
CA GLN A 307 16.35 -8.35 -2.80
C GLN A 307 17.14 -9.65 -2.60
N LYS A 308 18.04 -9.99 -3.52
CA LYS A 308 18.95 -11.15 -3.35
C LYS A 308 19.86 -10.98 -2.14
N LEU A 309 20.50 -9.82 -1.97
CA LEU A 309 21.35 -9.54 -0.81
C LEU A 309 20.56 -9.55 0.50
N LEU A 310 19.32 -9.03 0.50
CA LEU A 310 18.43 -9.14 1.64
C LEU A 310 18.10 -10.60 1.96
N SER A 311 17.88 -11.45 0.95
CA SER A 311 17.67 -12.88 1.16
C SER A 311 18.89 -13.58 1.76
N GLU A 312 20.10 -13.18 1.39
CA GLU A 312 21.35 -13.71 1.95
C GLU A 312 21.56 -13.22 3.40
N LEU A 313 21.27 -11.95 3.66
CA LEU A 313 21.47 -11.32 4.97
C LEU A 313 20.35 -11.60 5.97
N MET A 314 19.10 -11.80 5.53
CA MET A 314 17.90 -11.94 6.36
C MET A 314 17.83 -10.87 7.49
N PRO A 315 17.88 -9.56 7.20
CA PRO A 315 17.96 -8.53 8.24
C PRO A 315 16.68 -8.40 9.07
N SER A 316 15.55 -8.76 8.49
CA SER A 316 14.25 -8.96 9.13
C SER A 316 13.67 -10.26 8.57
N ILE A 317 12.63 -10.77 9.20
CA ILE A 317 11.94 -11.97 8.74
C ILE A 317 10.54 -11.57 8.26
N PRO A 318 10.29 -11.52 6.93
CA PRO A 318 8.95 -11.33 6.39
C PRO A 318 8.04 -12.49 6.82
N ILE A 319 6.76 -12.23 7.11
CA ILE A 319 5.80 -13.23 7.60
C ILE A 319 4.63 -13.40 6.64
N TYR A 320 3.88 -12.32 6.40
CA TYR A 320 2.72 -12.34 5.50
C TYR A 320 2.49 -10.99 4.82
N SER A 321 1.80 -11.02 3.69
CA SER A 321 1.15 -9.88 3.06
C SER A 321 -0.38 -10.04 3.12
N ARG A 322 -1.12 -8.95 3.31
CA ARG A 322 -2.58 -9.01 3.51
C ARG A 322 -3.30 -8.83 2.17
N PHE A 323 -4.36 -9.61 1.92
CA PHE A 323 -5.27 -9.29 0.82
C PHE A 323 -6.13 -8.08 1.18
N SER A 324 -6.35 -7.19 0.22
CA SER A 324 -7.39 -6.18 0.30
C SER A 324 -8.73 -6.83 -0.03
N VAL A 325 -9.76 -6.51 0.75
CA VAL A 325 -11.11 -7.06 0.58
C VAL A 325 -12.12 -5.93 0.54
N SER A 326 -13.00 -5.95 -0.46
CA SER A 326 -14.12 -5.02 -0.57
C SER A 326 -15.41 -5.78 -0.83
N ALA A 327 -16.54 -5.16 -0.51
CA ALA A 327 -17.87 -5.65 -0.87
C ALA A 327 -18.59 -4.62 -1.73
N VAL A 328 -19.25 -5.08 -2.78
CA VAL A 328 -20.02 -4.22 -3.69
C VAL A 328 -21.45 -4.72 -3.85
N SER A 329 -22.38 -3.80 -3.80
CA SER A 329 -23.79 -4.02 -4.05
C SER A 329 -24.05 -4.48 -5.48
N LYS A 330 -24.74 -5.62 -5.64
CA LYS A 330 -25.19 -6.15 -6.94
C LYS A 330 -26.20 -5.25 -7.65
N LYS A 331 -26.66 -4.16 -6.99
CA LYS A 331 -27.45 -3.10 -7.63
C LYS A 331 -26.62 -2.24 -8.59
N TRP A 332 -25.30 -2.40 -8.61
CA TRP A 332 -24.39 -1.74 -9.54
C TRP A 332 -23.75 -2.78 -10.46
N LYS A 333 -23.60 -2.43 -11.74
CA LYS A 333 -22.91 -3.22 -12.77
C LYS A 333 -21.71 -2.44 -13.32
N ASN A 334 -20.91 -3.08 -14.18
CA ASN A 334 -19.63 -2.56 -14.70
C ASN A 334 -18.61 -2.26 -13.60
N ILE A 335 -18.55 -3.15 -12.61
CA ILE A 335 -17.59 -3.08 -11.51
C ILE A 335 -16.26 -3.67 -11.98
N PHE A 336 -15.18 -2.91 -11.83
CA PHE A 336 -13.84 -3.36 -12.19
C PHE A 336 -13.14 -3.94 -10.96
N SER A 337 -12.62 -5.16 -11.06
CA SER A 337 -11.70 -5.72 -10.06
C SER A 337 -10.89 -6.85 -10.66
N ASN A 338 -9.69 -7.08 -10.12
CA ASN A 338 -8.81 -8.19 -10.48
C ASN A 338 -7.93 -8.58 -9.27
N GLU A 339 -6.97 -9.48 -9.47
CA GLU A 339 -6.05 -9.94 -8.40
C GLU A 339 -5.17 -8.85 -7.79
N LYS A 340 -5.08 -7.64 -8.37
CA LYS A 340 -4.26 -6.50 -7.91
C LYS A 340 -5.09 -5.30 -7.47
N MET A 341 -6.39 -5.28 -7.75
CA MET A 341 -7.26 -4.15 -7.47
C MET A 341 -8.65 -4.62 -7.04
N THR A 342 -9.03 -4.28 -5.81
CA THR A 342 -10.39 -4.46 -5.30
C THR A 342 -11.36 -3.49 -5.96
N ALA A 343 -12.66 -3.73 -5.82
CA ALA A 343 -13.70 -3.01 -6.55
C ALA A 343 -13.84 -1.51 -6.20
N ASP A 344 -13.30 -1.07 -5.07
CA ASP A 344 -13.24 0.31 -4.60
C ASP A 344 -12.12 1.12 -5.27
N ASN A 345 -12.12 1.14 -6.60
CA ASN A 345 -11.09 1.80 -7.41
C ASN A 345 -11.67 2.80 -8.42
N ILE A 346 -10.79 3.61 -9.00
CA ILE A 346 -11.16 4.67 -9.95
C ILE A 346 -11.88 4.12 -11.19
N TRP A 347 -11.48 2.96 -11.72
CA TRP A 347 -12.08 2.37 -12.92
C TRP A 347 -13.53 1.95 -12.67
N THR A 348 -13.82 1.39 -11.50
CA THR A 348 -15.20 1.18 -11.06
C THR A 348 -15.95 2.50 -10.99
N LEU A 349 -15.40 3.55 -10.38
CA LEU A 349 -16.08 4.83 -10.27
C LEU A 349 -16.33 5.52 -11.63
N LEU A 350 -15.51 5.22 -12.63
CA LEU A 350 -15.71 5.71 -13.99
C LEU A 350 -16.83 4.96 -14.72
N MET A 351 -16.92 3.63 -14.55
CA MET A 351 -17.80 2.78 -15.36
C MET A 351 -19.11 2.36 -14.70
N ALA A 352 -19.17 2.39 -13.37
CA ALA A 352 -20.29 1.82 -12.64
C ALA A 352 -21.59 2.58 -12.94
N GLU A 353 -22.66 1.82 -13.14
CA GLU A 353 -24.01 2.35 -13.32
C GLU A 353 -25.04 1.44 -12.63
N PRO A 354 -26.21 1.96 -12.23
CA PRO A 354 -27.24 1.13 -11.61
C PRO A 354 -27.71 0.02 -12.56
N ALA A 355 -27.83 -1.19 -12.02
CA ALA A 355 -28.23 -2.38 -12.78
C ALA A 355 -29.67 -2.28 -13.32
N ASP A 356 -30.54 -1.54 -12.63
CA ASP A 356 -31.94 -1.30 -13.01
C ASP A 356 -32.12 -0.08 -13.95
N GLY A 357 -31.02 0.61 -14.28
CA GLY A 357 -31.02 1.82 -15.12
C GLY A 357 -31.55 3.09 -14.43
N LYS A 358 -31.97 3.03 -13.16
CA LYS A 358 -32.49 4.19 -12.42
C LYS A 358 -31.36 4.88 -11.69
N MET A 359 -30.90 6.01 -12.23
CA MET A 359 -29.78 6.76 -11.66
C MET A 359 -30.08 7.22 -10.22
N ARG A 360 -29.13 6.95 -9.33
CA ARG A 360 -29.12 7.38 -7.93
C ARG A 360 -27.67 7.57 -7.48
N PRO A 361 -27.42 8.25 -6.36
CA PRO A 361 -26.07 8.33 -5.82
C PRO A 361 -25.47 6.94 -5.56
N LEU A 362 -24.19 6.77 -5.90
CA LEU A 362 -23.39 5.64 -5.44
C LEU A 362 -22.92 5.94 -4.02
N ASN A 363 -23.26 5.10 -3.05
CA ASN A 363 -22.84 5.28 -1.67
C ASN A 363 -21.55 4.49 -1.40
N MET A 364 -20.44 5.18 -1.20
CA MET A 364 -19.14 4.58 -0.92
C MET A 364 -18.73 4.90 0.52
N LEU A 365 -18.15 3.92 1.21
CA LEU A 365 -17.64 4.11 2.57
C LEU A 365 -16.48 5.12 2.62
N LEU A 366 -16.57 6.05 3.56
CA LEU A 366 -15.48 6.86 4.06
C LEU A 366 -15.30 6.57 5.57
N PRO A 367 -14.29 5.79 5.97
CA PRO A 367 -14.22 5.22 7.32
C PRO A 367 -13.76 6.23 8.40
N GLU A 368 -13.34 7.42 8.01
CA GLU A 368 -13.03 8.52 8.93
C GLU A 368 -13.39 9.85 8.25
N GLU A 369 -13.88 10.78 9.05
CA GLU A 369 -14.15 12.15 8.60
C GLU A 369 -12.85 12.87 8.21
N PRO A 370 -12.76 13.45 7.00
CA PRO A 370 -11.59 14.24 6.60
C PRO A 370 -11.43 15.45 7.52
N ARG A 371 -10.24 15.59 8.12
CA ARG A 371 -9.93 16.74 9.00
C ARG A 371 -10.01 18.08 8.28
N ASN A 372 -9.68 18.08 7.00
CA ASN A 372 -9.85 19.20 6.07
C ASN A 372 -9.75 18.66 4.63
N LEU A 373 -10.17 19.49 3.67
CA LEU A 373 -9.98 19.27 2.23
C LEU A 373 -9.07 20.35 1.61
N ASN A 374 -8.09 20.85 2.37
CA ASN A 374 -7.05 21.72 1.82
C ASN A 374 -5.89 20.84 1.30
N PRO A 375 -5.63 20.81 -0.02
CA PRO A 375 -4.66 19.89 -0.60
C PRO A 375 -3.20 20.17 -0.19
N PHE A 376 -2.90 21.32 0.43
CA PHE A 376 -1.55 21.67 0.89
C PHE A 376 -1.26 21.25 2.34
N VAL A 377 -2.28 20.99 3.15
CA VAL A 377 -2.12 20.56 4.56
C VAL A 377 -2.74 19.19 4.83
N ALA A 378 -3.56 18.65 3.93
CA ALA A 378 -4.17 17.33 4.07
C ALA A 378 -3.11 16.21 4.15
N SER A 379 -2.98 15.59 5.32
CA SER A 379 -2.03 14.50 5.58
C SER A 379 -2.68 13.12 5.65
N SER A 380 -3.97 13.01 6.00
CA SER A 380 -4.65 11.72 6.15
C SER A 380 -4.96 11.04 4.81
N ALA A 381 -4.97 9.70 4.80
CA ALA A 381 -5.39 8.93 3.63
C ALA A 381 -6.85 9.22 3.25
N TYR A 382 -7.72 9.46 4.23
CA TYR A 382 -9.16 9.70 4.02
C TYR A 382 -9.45 11.06 3.36
N SER A 383 -8.69 12.11 3.69
CA SER A 383 -8.75 13.36 2.92
C SER A 383 -8.36 13.13 1.46
N TRP A 384 -7.36 12.28 1.21
CA TRP A 384 -6.89 11.97 -0.14
C TRP A 384 -7.78 10.99 -0.91
N GLN A 385 -8.63 10.22 -0.24
CA GLN A 385 -9.70 9.46 -0.89
C GLN A 385 -10.71 10.39 -1.58
N VAL A 386 -10.89 11.61 -1.05
CA VAL A 386 -11.71 12.67 -1.68
C VAL A 386 -10.89 13.52 -2.64
N LEU A 387 -9.75 14.06 -2.19
CA LEU A 387 -8.92 14.96 -3.01
C LEU A 387 -8.36 14.29 -4.27
N GLY A 388 -8.04 12.99 -4.21
CA GLY A 388 -7.56 12.22 -5.36
C GLY A 388 -8.62 11.98 -6.45
N LEU A 389 -9.90 12.20 -6.14
CA LEU A 389 -10.99 12.19 -7.13
C LEU A 389 -11.19 13.57 -7.79
N ILE A 390 -10.57 14.62 -7.23
CA ILE A 390 -10.65 16.00 -7.71
C ILE A 390 -9.36 16.41 -8.46
N TYR A 391 -8.19 15.99 -7.97
CA TYR A 391 -6.90 16.37 -8.53
C TYR A 391 -6.17 15.16 -9.10
N GLU A 392 -5.64 15.29 -10.32
CA GLU A 392 -4.84 14.25 -10.97
C GLU A 392 -3.37 14.68 -11.11
N GLY A 393 -2.50 13.67 -11.25
CA GLY A 393 -1.12 13.84 -11.68
C GLY A 393 -0.93 13.72 -13.19
N LEU A 394 0.31 13.95 -13.63
CA LEU A 394 0.75 13.77 -15.01
C LEU A 394 0.67 12.31 -15.45
N ILE A 395 1.00 11.39 -14.56
CA ILE A 395 0.93 9.94 -14.78
C ILE A 395 -0.12 9.31 -13.87
N GLY A 396 -0.64 8.16 -14.30
CA GLY A 396 -1.53 7.29 -13.54
C GLY A 396 -0.94 5.89 -13.41
N THR A 397 -1.72 4.96 -12.89
CA THR A 397 -1.29 3.57 -12.69
C THR A 397 -2.16 2.61 -13.49
N ASP A 398 -1.52 1.78 -14.31
CA ASP A 398 -2.20 0.73 -15.06
C ASP A 398 -2.82 -0.31 -14.11
N PRO A 399 -4.11 -0.66 -14.24
CA PRO A 399 -4.76 -1.53 -13.27
C PRO A 399 -4.35 -3.01 -13.34
N PHE A 400 -3.65 -3.42 -14.39
CA PHE A 400 -3.21 -4.81 -14.58
C PHE A 400 -1.73 -4.98 -14.32
N THR A 401 -0.89 -4.10 -14.87
CA THR A 401 0.56 -4.19 -14.71
C THR A 401 1.01 -3.49 -13.43
N LEU A 402 0.27 -2.47 -12.99
CA LEU A 402 0.69 -1.46 -12.01
C LEU A 402 1.85 -0.59 -12.51
N ASP A 403 2.17 -0.62 -13.80
CA ASP A 403 3.15 0.31 -14.36
C ASP A 403 2.56 1.72 -14.52
N ASP A 404 3.42 2.67 -14.83
CA ASP A 404 3.03 4.04 -15.15
C ASP A 404 2.23 4.07 -16.46
N MET A 405 1.11 4.79 -16.43
CA MET A 405 0.26 5.00 -17.61
C MET A 405 -0.09 6.48 -17.82
N PRO A 406 -0.50 6.90 -19.03
CA PRO A 406 -0.92 8.28 -19.30
C PRO A 406 -2.09 8.78 -18.46
N SER A 407 -1.90 9.89 -17.74
CA SER A 407 -2.96 10.65 -17.05
C SER A 407 -3.17 12.02 -17.70
N LEU A 408 -2.72 13.14 -17.09
CA LEU A 408 -2.72 14.45 -17.76
C LEU A 408 -1.66 14.50 -18.87
N ALA A 409 -0.53 13.83 -18.70
CA ALA A 409 0.44 13.61 -19.76
C ALA A 409 -0.04 12.51 -20.70
N ALA A 410 0.07 12.74 -22.00
CA ALA A 410 -0.09 11.74 -23.05
C ALA A 410 1.15 10.83 -23.15
N SER A 411 2.33 11.39 -22.90
CA SER A 411 3.62 10.68 -22.93
C SER A 411 4.68 11.42 -22.12
N TRP A 412 5.73 10.71 -21.76
CA TRP A 412 6.93 11.29 -21.15
C TRP A 412 8.20 10.57 -21.58
N SER A 413 9.36 11.20 -21.39
CA SER A 413 10.68 10.56 -21.41
C SER A 413 11.46 10.86 -20.13
N VAL A 414 12.34 9.93 -19.76
CA VAL A 414 13.29 10.08 -18.65
C VAL A 414 14.67 9.89 -19.25
N ASP A 415 15.42 10.98 -19.32
CA ASP A 415 16.73 11.02 -19.96
C ASP A 415 17.80 11.46 -18.97
N THR A 416 19.03 10.97 -19.15
CA THR A 416 20.20 11.49 -18.41
C THR A 416 20.94 12.50 -19.29
N ALA A 417 21.12 13.71 -18.78
CA ALA A 417 21.83 14.79 -19.45
C ALA A 417 23.04 15.26 -18.64
N GLY A 418 24.02 15.89 -19.28
CA GLY A 418 25.22 16.40 -18.61
C GLY A 418 26.50 15.62 -18.92
N LYS A 419 27.59 15.96 -18.24
CA LYS A 419 28.88 15.26 -18.38
C LYS A 419 28.97 14.16 -17.33
N VAL A 420 29.71 13.09 -17.64
CA VAL A 420 30.03 12.03 -16.66
C VAL A 420 30.58 12.64 -15.37
N GLY A 421 29.98 12.31 -14.23
CA GLY A 421 30.29 12.86 -12.91
C GLY A 421 29.52 14.14 -12.54
N ASN A 422 28.69 14.66 -13.43
CA ASN A 422 27.78 15.80 -13.19
C ASN A 422 26.51 15.64 -14.05
N GLU A 423 25.95 14.43 -14.03
CA GLU A 423 24.72 14.09 -14.73
C GLU A 423 23.46 14.54 -13.95
N ASN A 424 22.46 14.98 -14.70
CA ASN A 424 21.14 15.39 -14.25
C ASN A 424 20.07 14.57 -14.98
N THR A 425 18.91 14.38 -14.33
CA THR A 425 17.75 13.77 -14.98
C THR A 425 16.94 14.85 -15.68
N ARG A 426 16.63 14.63 -16.96
CA ARG A 426 15.71 15.45 -17.75
C ARG A 426 14.43 14.67 -17.97
N LEU A 427 13.31 15.26 -17.57
CA LEU A 427 11.97 14.73 -17.82
C LEU A 427 11.28 15.60 -18.86
N LEU A 428 10.83 15.01 -19.96
CA LEU A 428 10.01 15.70 -20.96
C LEU A 428 8.59 15.17 -20.90
N PHE A 429 7.63 16.01 -20.54
CA PHE A 429 6.21 15.67 -20.55
C PHE A 429 5.48 16.33 -21.73
N ARG A 430 4.62 15.56 -22.40
CA ARG A 430 3.64 16.07 -23.36
C ARG A 430 2.25 15.87 -22.81
N LEU A 431 1.51 16.95 -22.60
CA LEU A 431 0.13 16.92 -22.09
C LEU A 431 -0.85 16.43 -23.17
N LYS A 432 -1.95 15.82 -22.74
CA LYS A 432 -3.08 15.53 -23.63
C LYS A 432 -3.69 16.85 -24.14
N ASN A 433 -4.23 16.82 -25.34
CA ASN A 433 -4.96 17.95 -25.91
C ASN A 433 -6.34 18.10 -25.26
N ASP A 434 -6.90 19.32 -25.34
CA ASP A 434 -8.28 19.64 -24.95
C ASP A 434 -8.62 19.34 -23.48
N LEU A 435 -7.61 19.23 -22.61
CA LEU A 435 -7.79 19.09 -21.18
C LEU A 435 -8.42 20.35 -20.58
N LYS A 436 -9.37 20.15 -19.66
CA LYS A 436 -10.06 21.23 -18.96
C LYS A 436 -10.15 20.96 -17.47
N TRP A 437 -10.00 22.01 -16.69
CA TRP A 437 -10.39 22.04 -15.29
C TRP A 437 -11.91 21.89 -15.17
N ASN A 438 -12.38 21.53 -13.99
CA ASN A 438 -13.79 21.35 -13.70
C ASN A 438 -14.64 22.64 -13.80
N ASP A 439 -14.02 23.81 -13.95
CA ASP A 439 -14.67 25.08 -14.28
C ASP A 439 -14.61 25.45 -15.78
N GLY A 440 -14.13 24.52 -16.61
CA GLY A 440 -14.09 24.64 -18.06
C GLY A 440 -12.85 25.35 -18.61
N THR A 441 -11.99 25.93 -17.77
CA THR A 441 -10.76 26.56 -18.24
C THR A 441 -9.73 25.52 -18.73
N PRO A 442 -8.94 25.81 -19.78
CA PRO A 442 -7.96 24.85 -20.30
C PRO A 442 -6.86 24.51 -19.29
N ILE A 443 -6.40 23.26 -19.29
CA ILE A 443 -5.19 22.83 -18.56
C ILE A 443 -3.99 23.00 -19.49
N THR A 444 -2.93 23.62 -18.99
CA THR A 444 -1.71 23.88 -19.75
C THR A 444 -0.45 23.49 -18.97
N ALA A 445 0.68 23.40 -19.67
CA ALA A 445 1.99 23.19 -19.04
C ALA A 445 2.36 24.33 -18.06
N ALA A 446 1.78 25.53 -18.22
CA ALA A 446 1.97 26.63 -17.27
C ALA A 446 1.33 26.35 -15.90
N ASP A 447 0.20 25.62 -15.86
CA ASP A 447 -0.44 25.22 -14.60
C ASP A 447 0.42 24.21 -13.82
N VAL A 448 1.01 23.25 -14.54
CA VAL A 448 1.92 22.25 -13.97
C VAL A 448 3.16 22.95 -13.41
N LYS A 449 3.77 23.88 -14.17
CA LYS A 449 4.89 24.70 -13.70
C LYS A 449 4.52 25.49 -12.45
N ALA A 450 3.37 26.17 -12.45
CA ALA A 450 2.90 26.94 -11.30
C ALA A 450 2.73 26.05 -10.08
N THR A 451 2.23 24.82 -10.25
CA THR A 451 2.11 23.83 -9.16
C THR A 451 3.48 23.52 -8.56
N PHE A 452 4.47 23.16 -9.38
CA PHE A 452 5.82 22.84 -8.89
C PHE A 452 6.47 24.04 -8.20
N ASP A 453 6.37 25.23 -8.79
CA ASP A 453 6.90 26.46 -8.20
C ASP A 453 6.23 26.79 -6.87
N PHE A 454 4.91 26.64 -6.77
CA PHE A 454 4.17 26.90 -5.54
C PHE A 454 4.59 25.96 -4.42
N ILE A 455 4.68 24.65 -4.71
CA ILE A 455 5.13 23.64 -3.75
C ILE A 455 6.55 23.95 -3.27
N ARG A 456 7.46 24.24 -4.22
CA ARG A 456 8.88 24.51 -3.93
C ARG A 456 9.06 25.78 -3.12
N LYS A 457 8.40 26.88 -3.52
CA LYS A 457 8.46 28.19 -2.85
C LYS A 457 7.97 28.11 -1.41
N ASN A 458 6.85 27.42 -1.18
CA ASN A 458 6.21 27.34 0.13
C ASN A 458 6.70 26.15 0.97
N ARG A 459 7.55 25.28 0.40
CA ARG A 459 8.06 24.06 1.05
C ARG A 459 6.95 23.19 1.64
N ILE A 460 5.90 22.95 0.86
CA ILE A 460 4.71 22.22 1.31
C ILE A 460 5.12 20.85 1.85
N PRO A 461 4.97 20.56 3.16
CA PRO A 461 5.66 19.43 3.82
C PRO A 461 5.40 18.07 3.15
N ARG A 462 4.16 17.82 2.70
CA ARG A 462 3.78 16.56 2.05
C ARG A 462 4.48 16.33 0.70
N PHE A 463 4.79 17.39 -0.03
CA PHE A 463 5.23 17.32 -1.43
C PHE A 463 6.63 17.90 -1.65
N PHE A 464 7.25 18.48 -0.61
CA PHE A 464 8.51 19.18 -0.78
C PHE A 464 9.64 18.25 -1.25
N ASP A 465 9.68 17.01 -0.73
CA ASP A 465 10.68 16.02 -1.15
C ASP A 465 10.58 15.64 -2.64
N SER A 466 9.38 15.75 -3.23
CA SER A 466 9.16 15.53 -4.66
C SER A 466 9.76 16.62 -5.55
N VAL A 467 9.81 17.87 -5.07
CA VAL A 467 10.20 19.03 -5.89
C VAL A 467 11.54 19.66 -5.49
N LYS A 468 12.12 19.26 -4.36
CA LYS A 468 13.34 19.88 -3.82
C LYS A 468 14.54 19.79 -4.77
N ASN A 469 14.58 18.76 -5.62
CA ASN A 469 15.64 18.54 -6.60
C ASN A 469 15.34 19.16 -7.98
N ILE A 470 14.23 19.89 -8.16
CA ILE A 470 13.96 20.58 -9.42
C ILE A 470 14.95 21.74 -9.58
N ARG A 471 15.83 21.63 -10.59
CA ARG A 471 16.75 22.69 -11.01
C ARG A 471 16.03 23.72 -11.86
N SER A 472 15.32 23.27 -12.90
CA SER A 472 14.57 24.14 -13.80
C SER A 472 13.29 23.49 -14.31
N VAL A 473 12.31 24.32 -14.68
CA VAL A 473 11.06 23.90 -15.31
C VAL A 473 10.82 24.83 -16.49
N ASN A 474 10.96 24.31 -17.70
CA ASN A 474 10.81 25.05 -18.94
C ASN A 474 9.52 24.62 -19.64
N VAL A 475 8.70 25.58 -20.01
CA VAL A 475 7.45 25.33 -20.73
C VAL A 475 7.64 25.74 -22.19
N THR A 476 7.49 24.79 -23.12
CA THR A 476 7.60 25.04 -24.56
C THR A 476 6.23 24.92 -25.21
N GLY A 477 5.57 26.06 -25.41
CA GLY A 477 4.17 26.09 -25.86
C GLY A 477 3.18 25.72 -24.74
N SER A 478 1.95 25.35 -25.09
CA SER A 478 0.88 25.13 -24.11
C SER A 478 0.82 23.70 -23.53
N HIS A 479 1.48 22.73 -24.17
CA HIS A 479 1.34 21.31 -23.83
C HIS A 479 2.67 20.58 -23.58
N GLU A 480 3.82 21.25 -23.67
CA GLU A 480 5.11 20.62 -23.39
C GLU A 480 5.80 21.26 -22.18
N LEU A 481 6.38 20.41 -21.35
CA LEU A 481 7.07 20.77 -20.12
C LEU A 481 8.36 19.96 -20.02
N GLU A 482 9.49 20.63 -19.90
CA GLU A 482 10.77 20.03 -19.57
C GLU A 482 11.12 20.33 -18.11
N VAL A 483 11.38 19.29 -17.33
CA VAL A 483 11.82 19.40 -15.93
C VAL A 483 13.25 18.88 -15.84
N GLU A 484 14.17 19.71 -15.36
CA GLU A 484 15.53 19.29 -15.07
C GLU A 484 15.68 19.06 -13.56
N MET A 485 16.11 17.87 -13.18
CA MET A 485 16.34 17.46 -11.80
C MET A 485 17.84 17.43 -11.52
N GLU A 486 18.22 17.91 -10.34
CA GLU A 486 19.57 17.80 -9.82
C GLU A 486 19.87 16.33 -9.45
N GLY A 487 20.90 15.77 -10.10
CA GLY A 487 21.29 14.38 -9.94
C GLY A 487 20.54 13.42 -10.85
N THR A 488 20.91 12.13 -10.78
CA THR A 488 20.37 11.10 -11.65
C THR A 488 19.48 10.13 -10.88
N SER A 489 18.22 9.98 -11.31
CA SER A 489 17.28 9.00 -10.75
C SER A 489 16.05 8.83 -11.66
N TYR A 490 15.78 7.60 -12.06
CA TYR A 490 14.57 7.18 -12.76
C TYR A 490 13.30 7.55 -11.97
N TRP A 491 13.38 7.45 -10.64
CA TRP A 491 12.28 7.72 -9.72
C TRP A 491 11.87 9.20 -9.65
N TYR A 492 12.65 10.11 -10.25
CA TYR A 492 12.19 11.50 -10.38
C TYR A 492 10.92 11.63 -11.20
N LEU A 493 10.64 10.67 -12.09
CA LEU A 493 9.37 10.58 -12.79
C LEU A 493 8.19 10.48 -11.81
N ASP A 494 8.24 9.56 -10.85
CA ASP A 494 7.18 9.39 -9.84
C ASP A 494 7.07 10.63 -8.95
N ASN A 495 8.21 11.22 -8.56
CA ASN A 495 8.25 12.38 -7.69
C ASN A 495 7.42 13.54 -8.24
N VAL A 496 7.64 13.94 -9.49
CA VAL A 496 6.93 15.09 -10.08
C VAL A 496 5.68 14.68 -10.87
N GLY A 497 5.68 13.49 -11.47
CA GLY A 497 4.59 12.98 -12.28
C GLY A 497 3.35 12.62 -11.48
N GLY A 498 3.51 12.16 -10.24
CA GLY A 498 2.40 11.81 -9.34
C GLY A 498 1.79 13.00 -8.58
N LEU A 499 2.33 14.23 -8.74
CA LEU A 499 1.85 15.37 -7.97
C LEU A 499 0.46 15.84 -8.43
N PRO A 500 -0.45 16.14 -7.49
CA PRO A 500 -1.76 16.67 -7.81
C PRO A 500 -1.61 18.05 -8.47
N CYS A 501 -1.90 18.14 -9.76
CA CYS A 501 -1.77 19.37 -10.53
C CYS A 501 -2.92 20.33 -10.22
N MET A 502 -2.62 21.62 -10.08
CA MET A 502 -3.60 22.66 -9.76
C MET A 502 -3.58 23.81 -10.77
N PRO A 503 -4.72 24.53 -10.95
CA PRO A 503 -4.77 25.69 -11.83
C PRO A 503 -3.86 26.81 -11.33
N ALA A 504 -3.06 27.42 -12.22
CA ALA A 504 -2.19 28.54 -11.88
C ALA A 504 -2.97 29.70 -11.25
N LYS A 505 -4.19 29.96 -11.74
CA LYS A 505 -5.08 31.01 -11.20
C LYS A 505 -5.47 30.78 -9.73
N VAL A 506 -5.63 29.52 -9.31
CA VAL A 506 -5.92 29.18 -7.90
C VAL A 506 -4.68 29.43 -7.08
N LEU A 507 -3.53 28.91 -7.52
CA LEU A 507 -2.25 29.07 -6.84
C LEU A 507 -1.85 30.54 -6.66
N HIS A 508 -2.12 31.39 -7.64
CA HIS A 508 -1.88 32.83 -7.55
C HIS A 508 -2.86 33.57 -6.62
N ALA A 509 -4.05 33.00 -6.38
CA ALA A 509 -5.05 33.58 -5.50
C ALA A 509 -4.87 33.14 -4.03
N VAL A 510 -4.15 32.05 -3.76
CA VAL A 510 -3.84 31.59 -2.40
C VAL A 510 -2.79 32.51 -1.76
N LYS A 511 -3.20 33.22 -0.71
CA LYS A 511 -2.38 34.15 0.09
C LYS A 511 -1.77 33.46 1.30
N ASP A 512 -2.53 32.59 1.95
CA ASP A 512 -2.11 31.78 3.09
C ASP A 512 -2.56 30.34 2.87
N TRP A 513 -1.61 29.53 2.37
CA TRP A 513 -1.88 28.13 2.04
C TRP A 513 -2.12 27.26 3.26
N GLN A 514 -1.64 27.66 4.44
CA GLN A 514 -1.73 26.86 5.67
C GLN A 514 -3.14 26.93 6.25
N ASN A 515 -3.75 28.11 6.18
CA ASN A 515 -5.09 28.38 6.72
C ASN A 515 -6.19 28.39 5.66
N TRP A 516 -5.86 28.23 4.37
CA TRP A 516 -6.87 28.19 3.32
C TRP A 516 -7.89 27.06 3.54
N ASN A 517 -9.17 27.43 3.68
CA ASN A 517 -10.28 26.50 3.70
C ASN A 517 -11.09 26.64 2.40
N PRO A 518 -10.95 25.72 1.43
CA PRO A 518 -11.66 25.81 0.16
C PRO A 518 -13.16 25.56 0.25
N LEU A 519 -13.67 25.14 1.42
CA LEU A 519 -15.09 24.85 1.63
C LEU A 519 -15.84 26.00 2.32
N ASP A 520 -15.14 27.03 2.76
CA ASP A 520 -15.74 28.19 3.45
C ASP A 520 -15.82 29.39 2.48
N PRO A 521 -17.02 29.86 2.11
CA PRO A 521 -17.17 31.00 1.21
C PRO A 521 -16.73 32.34 1.83
N GLU A 522 -16.63 32.42 3.16
CA GLU A 522 -16.21 33.64 3.88
C GLU A 522 -14.69 33.70 4.10
N GLU A 523 -13.98 32.59 3.90
CA GLU A 523 -12.52 32.51 3.99
C GLU A 523 -11.83 33.35 2.90
N LYS A 524 -10.76 34.05 3.25
CA LYS A 524 -10.08 35.04 2.37
C LYS A 524 -8.64 34.67 2.04
N SER A 525 -8.13 33.57 2.60
CA SER A 525 -6.78 33.04 2.41
C SER A 525 -6.57 32.41 1.03
N GLY A 526 -7.64 32.12 0.29
CA GLY A 526 -7.61 31.60 -1.08
C GLY A 526 -9.00 31.61 -1.71
N PRO A 527 -9.15 31.09 -2.95
CA PRO A 527 -10.45 31.04 -3.62
C PRO A 527 -11.40 30.03 -2.98
N TYR A 528 -12.70 30.30 -3.07
CA TYR A 528 -13.74 29.34 -2.69
C TYR A 528 -13.86 28.22 -3.74
N GLY A 529 -14.04 26.99 -3.26
CA GLY A 529 -14.23 25.80 -4.07
C GLY A 529 -12.92 25.08 -4.46
N LEU A 530 -13.08 23.82 -4.84
CA LEU A 530 -12.00 22.96 -5.30
C LEU A 530 -12.05 22.84 -6.83
N ILE A 531 -11.11 23.52 -7.50
CA ILE A 531 -10.98 23.46 -8.96
C ILE A 531 -9.90 22.44 -9.31
N GLY A 532 -10.29 21.32 -9.93
CA GLY A 532 -9.42 20.21 -10.26
C GLY A 532 -9.76 19.55 -11.60
N SER A 533 -8.93 18.60 -12.03
CA SER A 533 -9.05 17.92 -13.33
C SER A 533 -9.76 16.58 -13.26
N GLY A 534 -9.94 16.02 -12.06
CA GLY A 534 -10.38 14.65 -11.82
C GLY A 534 -11.85 14.38 -12.20
N PRO A 535 -12.29 13.11 -12.11
CA PRO A 535 -13.60 12.70 -12.58
C PRO A 535 -14.76 13.25 -11.75
N PHE A 536 -14.53 13.66 -10.50
CA PHE A 536 -15.57 14.20 -9.64
C PHE A 536 -15.22 15.60 -9.14
N MET A 537 -16.26 16.40 -8.90
CA MET A 537 -16.22 17.71 -8.28
C MET A 537 -16.87 17.63 -6.90
N PHE A 538 -16.37 18.43 -5.96
CA PHE A 538 -17.06 18.67 -4.70
C PHE A 538 -18.48 19.25 -4.95
N ASP A 539 -19.48 18.79 -4.19
CA ASP A 539 -20.87 19.28 -4.26
C ASP A 539 -21.36 19.81 -2.90
N GLU A 540 -21.36 18.95 -1.88
CA GLU A 540 -21.87 19.26 -0.53
C GLU A 540 -21.07 18.49 0.52
N TYR A 541 -20.95 19.05 1.71
CA TYR A 541 -20.43 18.35 2.89
C TYR A 541 -21.40 18.49 4.04
N ARG A 542 -21.83 17.35 4.61
CA ARG A 542 -22.56 17.28 5.87
C ARG A 542 -21.67 16.67 6.94
N PRO A 543 -21.15 17.48 7.88
CA PRO A 543 -20.26 17.00 8.94
C PRO A 543 -20.83 15.80 9.68
N GLY A 544 -19.99 14.78 9.89
CA GLY A 544 -20.35 13.51 10.52
C GLY A 544 -21.24 12.57 9.69
N GLU A 545 -21.77 13.00 8.55
CA GLU A 545 -22.70 12.21 7.73
C GLU A 545 -22.09 11.78 6.39
N TYR A 546 -21.73 12.73 5.52
CA TYR A 546 -21.21 12.41 4.18
C TYR A 546 -20.51 13.59 3.50
N ILE A 547 -19.69 13.26 2.50
CA ILE A 547 -19.25 14.20 1.46
C ILE A 547 -19.90 13.80 0.14
N MET A 548 -20.68 14.70 -0.45
CA MET A 548 -21.29 14.52 -1.75
C MET A 548 -20.38 15.08 -2.82
N MET A 549 -20.15 14.28 -3.85
CA MET A 549 -19.45 14.67 -5.06
C MET A 549 -20.38 14.51 -6.25
N LYS A 550 -20.16 15.32 -7.28
CA LYS A 550 -20.87 15.25 -8.56
C LYS A 550 -19.90 15.00 -9.70
N ARG A 551 -20.36 14.36 -10.77
CA ARG A 551 -19.57 14.17 -11.99
C ARG A 551 -18.96 15.48 -12.51
N ASN A 552 -17.68 15.45 -12.84
CA ASN A 552 -17.03 16.50 -13.62
C ASN A 552 -17.39 16.35 -15.11
N GLY A 553 -18.24 17.23 -15.62
CA GLY A 553 -18.65 17.23 -17.03
C GLY A 553 -17.53 17.55 -18.02
N HIS A 554 -16.38 18.04 -17.53
CA HIS A 554 -15.19 18.32 -18.34
C HIS A 554 -14.16 17.19 -18.30
N TYR A 555 -14.41 16.12 -17.53
CA TYR A 555 -13.49 14.99 -17.43
C TYR A 555 -13.45 14.19 -18.74
N ARG A 556 -12.31 14.25 -19.44
CA ARG A 556 -11.92 13.40 -20.58
C ARG A 556 -13.08 13.07 -21.53
N MET A 557 -13.77 14.12 -22.01
CA MET A 557 -14.71 14.18 -23.15
C MET A 557 -15.58 12.92 -23.36
N LEU A 558 -16.83 12.98 -22.92
CA LEU A 558 -17.88 11.95 -22.89
C LEU A 558 -18.27 11.23 -24.21
N GLU A 559 -17.50 11.30 -25.30
CA GLU A 559 -17.78 10.50 -26.50
C GLU A 559 -16.48 10.02 -27.17
N LYS A 560 -16.42 8.70 -27.45
CA LYS A 560 -15.51 8.15 -28.46
C LYS A 560 -15.75 8.99 -29.72
N LYS A 561 -14.76 9.77 -30.19
CA LYS A 561 -14.88 10.41 -31.51
C LYS A 561 -15.20 9.29 -32.48
N SER A 562 -16.45 9.24 -32.96
CA SER A 562 -16.88 8.30 -33.98
C SER A 562 -15.85 8.41 -35.10
N VAL A 563 -15.12 7.32 -35.35
CA VAL A 563 -14.24 7.21 -36.51
C VAL A 563 -15.13 7.58 -37.69
N LYS A 564 -14.89 8.76 -38.28
CA LYS A 564 -15.52 9.09 -39.55
C LYS A 564 -15.01 8.06 -40.52
N THR A 565 -15.85 7.09 -40.85
CA THR A 565 -15.69 6.24 -42.02
C THR A 565 -15.47 7.18 -43.20
N GLN A 566 -14.25 7.19 -43.73
CA GLN A 566 -13.97 7.79 -45.04
C GLN A 566 -14.46 6.86 -46.13
#